data_AF-A0A353N0A9-F1
#
_entry.id   AF-A0A353N0A9-F1
#
_cell.length_a   1.000
_cell.length_b   1.000
_cell.length_c   1.000
_cell.angle_alpha   90.00
_cell.angle_beta   90.00
_cell.angle_gamma   90.00
#
_symmetry.space_group_name_H-M   'P 1'
#
loop_
_entity.id
_entity.type
_entity.pdbx_description
1 polymer ?
#
loop_
_entity_poly.entity_id
_entity_poly.type
_entity_poly.pdbx_seq_one_letter_code
_entity_poly.pdbx_strand_id
1 'polypeptide(L)'
;FFGKTAHGGVPQDGVNAIVHAARFICRVQDKIVPKLALRYHPHMGPSVMNFGRIEGGTQPSTVADRCVVRMDRRYISSESLDQVIAEYQEILDELSREDPTFRAELKLMDIGTMAHFHHVPLETSPDDPIVKAVVDSIRDVGGIEPKMTTRRGWTDAAIFGHYGKIPTVVFGPGSLSRSHSKAEFITVDELEEGFRTYVSIAARFCGLA
;
A
#
# COMPACT_ATOMS: atom_id res chain seq x y z
N PHE A 1 -2.11 17.55 11.40
CA PHE A 1 -2.89 18.06 12.55
C PHE A 1 -2.31 19.37 12.99
N PHE A 2 -3.18 20.36 13.18
CA PHE A 2 -2.83 21.71 13.58
C PHE A 2 -3.40 22.00 14.96
N GLY A 3 -2.68 22.82 15.70
CA GLY A 3 -3.00 23.23 17.05
C GLY A 3 -2.52 24.66 17.29
N LYS A 4 -2.32 25.00 18.56
CA LYS A 4 -1.91 26.33 19.00
C LYS A 4 -0.96 26.19 20.17
N THR A 5 0.23 26.80 20.06
CA THR A 5 1.21 26.80 21.13
C THR A 5 0.69 27.53 22.37
N ALA A 6 1.08 27.02 23.53
CA ALA A 6 0.88 27.63 24.83
C ALA A 6 1.94 27.08 25.80
N HIS A 7 2.16 27.78 26.91
CA HIS A 7 3.01 27.28 27.98
C HIS A 7 2.36 26.05 28.63
N GLY A 8 3.13 25.00 28.92
CA GLY A 8 2.60 23.74 29.46
C GLY A 8 1.91 23.86 30.82
N GLY A 9 2.16 24.95 31.56
CA GLY A 9 1.45 25.29 32.79
C GLY A 9 0.06 25.93 32.60
N VAL A 10 -0.28 26.35 31.38
CA VAL A 10 -1.60 26.91 31.03
C VAL A 10 -2.12 26.29 29.72
N PRO A 11 -2.28 24.95 29.67
CA PRO A 11 -2.59 24.24 28.44
C PRO A 11 -3.93 24.66 27.81
N GLN A 12 -4.87 25.17 28.60
CA GLN A 12 -6.17 25.68 28.15
C GLN A 12 -6.08 26.87 27.16
N ASP A 13 -4.96 27.59 27.14
CA ASP A 13 -4.75 28.71 26.22
C ASP A 13 -4.29 28.24 24.82
N GLY A 14 -3.93 26.95 24.70
CA GLY A 14 -3.46 26.30 23.49
C GLY A 14 -4.42 25.22 22.98
N VAL A 15 -3.99 24.56 21.90
CA VAL A 15 -4.71 23.45 21.28
C VAL A 15 -3.68 22.39 20.93
N ASN A 16 -3.78 21.20 21.51
CA ASN A 16 -2.73 20.20 21.42
C ASN A 16 -2.90 19.31 20.18
N ALA A 17 -2.07 19.53 19.16
CA ALA A 17 -2.10 18.79 17.91
C ALA A 17 -1.77 17.29 18.07
N ILE A 18 -1.00 16.90 19.09
CA ILE A 18 -0.72 15.49 19.39
C ILE A 18 -1.99 14.80 19.88
N VAL A 19 -2.78 15.47 20.73
CA VAL A 19 -4.08 14.95 21.20
C VAL A 19 -5.05 14.77 20.04
N HIS A 20 -5.10 15.72 19.11
CA HIS A 20 -5.90 15.58 17.88
C HIS A 20 -5.46 14.39 17.03
N ALA A 21 -4.15 14.21 16.82
CA ALA A 21 -3.62 13.07 16.08
C ALA A 21 -3.97 11.73 16.77
N ALA A 22 -3.86 11.66 18.10
CA ALA A 22 -4.21 10.49 18.88
C ALA A 22 -5.70 10.14 18.74
N ARG A 23 -6.60 11.13 18.83
CA ARG A 23 -8.05 10.92 18.61
C ARG A 23 -8.33 10.34 17.23
N PHE A 24 -7.70 10.87 16.18
CA PHE A 24 -7.82 10.33 14.84
C PHE A 24 -7.34 8.88 14.75
N ILE A 25 -6.16 8.56 15.30
CA ILE A 25 -5.62 7.19 15.30
C ILE A 25 -6.58 6.22 15.98
N CYS A 26 -7.09 6.57 17.17
CA CYS A 26 -8.06 5.75 17.88
C CYS A 26 -9.32 5.54 17.03
N ARG A 27 -9.83 6.60 16.40
CA ARG A 27 -11.04 6.51 15.60
C ARG A 27 -10.88 5.62 14.36
N VAL A 28 -9.70 5.67 13.72
CA VAL A 28 -9.34 4.77 12.62
C VAL A 28 -9.24 3.33 13.10
N GLN A 29 -8.62 3.08 14.25
CA GLN A 29 -8.52 1.75 14.87
C GLN A 29 -9.90 1.17 15.21
N ASP A 30 -10.83 2.01 15.66
CA ASP A 30 -12.17 1.55 16.04
C ASP A 30 -13.10 1.35 14.83
N LYS A 31 -13.02 2.23 13.82
CA LYS A 31 -14.00 2.29 12.72
C LYS A 31 -13.53 1.67 11.40
N ILE A 32 -12.25 1.79 11.06
CA ILE A 32 -11.73 1.39 9.74
C ILE A 32 -11.05 0.03 9.85
N VAL A 33 -10.12 -0.14 10.77
CA VAL A 33 -9.28 -1.35 10.84
C VAL A 33 -10.10 -2.66 10.95
N PRO A 34 -11.18 -2.74 11.74
CA PRO A 34 -12.02 -3.93 11.79
C PRO A 34 -12.68 -4.25 10.45
N LYS A 35 -13.03 -3.23 9.65
CA LYS A 35 -13.64 -3.41 8.33
C LYS A 35 -12.62 -3.89 7.29
N LEU A 36 -11.36 -3.49 7.41
CA LEU A 36 -10.31 -3.90 6.46
C LEU A 36 -10.12 -5.42 6.43
N ALA A 37 -10.17 -6.07 7.60
CA ALA A 37 -10.08 -7.53 7.69
C ALA A 37 -11.26 -8.26 7.01
N LEU A 38 -12.42 -7.60 6.89
CA LEU A 38 -13.62 -8.14 6.24
C LEU A 38 -13.63 -7.91 4.72
N ARG A 39 -12.87 -6.92 4.23
CA ARG A 39 -12.67 -6.68 2.79
C ARG A 39 -11.65 -7.68 2.29
N TYR A 40 -12.09 -8.71 1.58
CA TYR A 40 -11.26 -9.84 1.19
C TYR A 40 -11.34 -10.14 -0.29
N HIS A 41 -10.17 -10.36 -0.91
CA HIS A 41 -10.05 -10.86 -2.27
C HIS A 41 -9.45 -12.28 -2.27
N PRO A 42 -9.96 -13.24 -3.07
CA PRO A 42 -9.47 -14.62 -3.11
C PRO A 42 -7.95 -14.75 -3.31
N HIS A 43 -7.39 -13.90 -4.17
CA HIS A 43 -5.96 -13.92 -4.47
C HIS A 43 -5.16 -12.85 -3.72
N MET A 44 -5.80 -11.73 -3.33
CA MET A 44 -5.11 -10.60 -2.66
C MET A 44 -5.05 -10.71 -1.14
N GLY A 45 -5.94 -11.52 -0.56
CA GLY A 45 -6.20 -11.51 0.86
C GLY A 45 -6.96 -10.23 1.27
N PRO A 46 -6.85 -9.81 2.54
CA PRO A 46 -7.57 -8.65 3.03
C PRO A 46 -6.85 -7.34 2.71
N SER A 47 -7.61 -6.25 2.72
CA SER A 47 -7.02 -4.90 2.80
C SER A 47 -6.31 -4.72 4.13
N VAL A 48 -5.21 -3.96 4.13
CA VAL A 48 -4.39 -3.74 5.32
C VAL A 48 -3.92 -2.30 5.41
N MET A 49 -3.60 -1.85 6.63
CA MET A 49 -2.99 -0.54 6.83
C MET A 49 -1.98 -0.58 7.97
N ASN A 50 -1.11 0.43 8.00
CA ASN A 50 -0.12 0.63 9.05
C ASN A 50 0.09 2.12 9.33
N PHE A 51 0.12 2.51 10.60
CA PHE A 51 0.64 3.82 11.01
C PHE A 51 2.17 3.74 11.09
N GLY A 52 2.86 4.24 10.06
CA GLY A 52 4.31 4.06 9.91
C GLY A 52 5.16 5.13 10.60
N ARG A 53 4.61 6.34 10.85
CA ARG A 53 5.35 7.43 11.49
C ARG A 53 4.41 8.41 12.16
N ILE A 54 4.77 8.86 13.37
CA ILE A 54 4.12 9.98 14.05
C ILE A 54 5.20 10.92 14.59
N GLU A 55 5.03 12.23 14.38
CA GLU A 55 5.91 13.27 14.90
C GLU A 55 5.08 14.49 15.30
N GLY A 56 5.27 15.01 16.50
CA GLY A 56 4.62 16.22 16.96
C GLY A 56 5.26 16.79 18.21
N GLY A 57 5.06 18.09 18.40
CA GLY A 57 5.66 18.84 19.52
C GLY A 57 7.14 19.17 19.32
N THR A 58 7.64 20.02 20.21
CA THR A 58 9.03 20.50 20.20
C THR A 58 9.74 20.22 21.52
N GLN A 59 9.05 20.36 22.65
CA GLN A 59 9.55 20.07 24.00
C GLN A 59 8.38 19.83 24.98
N PRO A 60 8.62 19.23 26.17
CA PRO A 60 7.55 18.87 27.11
C PRO A 60 6.73 20.05 27.66
N SER A 61 7.36 21.20 27.88
CA SER A 61 6.72 22.38 28.50
C SER A 61 6.01 23.30 27.51
N THR A 62 5.76 22.85 26.29
CA THR A 62 5.08 23.62 25.24
C THR A 62 3.96 22.78 24.64
N VAL A 63 2.74 23.32 24.59
CA VAL A 63 1.62 22.68 23.90
C VAL A 63 1.97 22.55 22.40
N ALA A 64 1.88 21.33 21.87
CA ALA A 64 2.25 21.04 20.49
C ALA A 64 1.25 21.67 19.51
N ASP A 65 1.73 22.56 18.64
CA ASP A 65 0.94 23.20 17.58
C ASP A 65 0.88 22.38 16.29
N ARG A 66 1.73 21.37 16.15
CA ARG A 66 1.77 20.53 14.95
C ARG A 66 2.03 19.07 15.31
N CYS A 67 1.28 18.19 14.64
CA CYS A 67 1.55 16.76 14.62
C CYS A 67 1.27 16.21 13.21
N VAL A 68 2.15 15.33 12.73
CA VAL A 68 2.04 14.64 11.44
C VAL A 68 2.00 13.15 11.69
N VAL A 69 0.99 12.49 11.11
CA VAL A 69 0.86 11.03 11.08
C VAL A 69 1.01 10.59 9.63
N ARG A 70 1.88 9.62 9.36
CA ARG A 70 2.03 8.97 8.05
C ARG A 70 1.53 7.54 8.15
N MET A 71 0.69 7.16 7.20
CA MET A 71 0.08 5.83 7.14
C MET A 71 0.31 5.19 5.77
N ASP A 72 0.57 3.89 5.76
CA ASP A 72 0.56 3.04 4.57
C ASP A 72 -0.80 2.35 4.51
N ARG A 73 -1.54 2.54 3.42
CA ARG A 73 -2.85 1.92 3.19
C ARG A 73 -2.81 1.12 1.90
N ARG A 74 -2.98 -0.20 2.03
CA ARG A 74 -2.98 -1.15 0.90
C ARG A 74 -4.40 -1.69 0.74
N TYR A 75 -5.02 -1.34 -0.37
CA TYR A 75 -6.40 -1.68 -0.69
C TYR A 75 -6.44 -2.68 -1.85
N ILE A 76 -7.53 -3.45 -1.91
CA ILE A 76 -7.74 -4.49 -2.92
C ILE A 76 -8.53 -3.95 -4.12
N SER A 77 -8.63 -4.74 -5.20
CA SER A 77 -9.29 -4.34 -6.46
C SER A 77 -10.77 -4.00 -6.34
N SER A 78 -11.44 -4.45 -5.27
CA SER A 78 -12.83 -4.05 -4.98
C SER A 78 -12.97 -2.65 -4.37
N GLU A 79 -11.87 -1.94 -4.16
CA GLU A 79 -11.83 -0.59 -3.57
C GLU A 79 -11.19 0.41 -4.53
N SER A 80 -11.63 1.67 -4.45
CA SER A 80 -10.99 2.78 -5.15
C SER A 80 -10.22 3.69 -4.20
N LEU A 81 -9.23 4.42 -4.74
CA LEU A 81 -8.48 5.42 -3.97
C LEU A 81 -9.42 6.49 -3.38
N ASP A 82 -10.43 6.92 -4.13
CA ASP A 82 -11.40 7.91 -3.66
C ASP A 82 -12.22 7.41 -2.47
N GLN A 83 -12.64 6.14 -2.49
CA GLN A 83 -13.31 5.52 -1.35
C GLN A 83 -12.39 5.48 -0.13
N VAL A 84 -11.12 5.10 -0.33
CA VAL A 84 -10.12 5.09 0.74
C VAL A 84 -9.94 6.48 1.35
N ILE A 85 -9.80 7.52 0.54
CA ILE A 85 -9.63 8.90 1.01
C ILE A 85 -10.88 9.37 1.75
N ALA A 86 -12.07 9.11 1.19
CA ALA A 86 -13.34 9.49 1.78
C ALA A 86 -13.53 8.89 3.18
N GLU A 87 -13.11 7.64 3.41
CA GLU A 87 -13.21 7.00 4.73
C GLU A 87 -12.39 7.72 5.81
N TYR A 88 -11.17 8.16 5.47
CA TYR A 88 -10.36 8.92 6.42
C TYR A 88 -10.87 10.36 6.58
N GLN A 89 -11.35 10.96 5.49
CA GLN A 89 -11.92 12.30 5.52
C GLN A 89 -13.17 12.36 6.41
N GLU A 90 -14.06 11.36 6.33
CA GLU A 90 -15.25 11.28 7.20
C GLU A 90 -14.87 11.26 8.68
N ILE A 91 -13.80 10.53 9.07
CA ILE A 91 -13.31 10.54 10.46
C ILE A 91 -12.81 11.93 10.86
N LEU A 92 -12.11 12.64 9.98
CA LEU A 92 -11.64 14.00 10.27
C LEU A 92 -12.82 14.96 10.42
N ASP A 93 -13.85 14.81 9.59
CA ASP A 93 -15.05 15.65 9.62
C ASP A 93 -15.89 15.38 10.88
N GLU A 94 -16.04 14.11 11.28
CA GLU A 94 -16.64 13.73 12.56
C GLU A 94 -15.92 14.39 13.75
N LEU A 95 -14.59 14.27 13.80
CA LEU A 95 -13.78 14.85 14.87
C LEU A 95 -13.86 16.38 14.89
N SER A 96 -13.94 17.01 13.70
CA SER A 96 -14.13 18.46 13.58
C SER A 96 -15.52 18.92 14.02
N ARG A 97 -16.56 18.07 13.89
CA ARG A 97 -17.91 18.35 14.41
C ARG A 97 -17.97 18.20 15.93
N GLU A 98 -17.27 17.22 16.49
CA GLU A 98 -17.19 16.99 17.94
C GLU A 98 -16.39 18.07 18.68
N ASP A 99 -15.38 18.65 18.02
CA ASP A 99 -14.46 19.61 18.62
C ASP A 99 -14.18 20.78 17.65
N PRO A 100 -14.73 21.98 17.93
CA PRO A 100 -14.51 23.15 17.07
C PRO A 100 -13.05 23.57 16.92
N THR A 101 -12.16 23.16 17.83
CA THR A 101 -10.72 23.45 17.78
C THR A 101 -9.95 22.44 16.95
N PHE A 102 -10.56 21.29 16.63
CA PHE A 102 -9.93 20.25 15.81
C PHE A 102 -9.70 20.76 14.39
N ARG A 103 -8.43 20.74 13.96
CA ARG A 103 -8.00 21.11 12.62
C ARG A 103 -6.98 20.09 12.11
N ALA A 104 -7.25 19.54 10.94
CA ALA A 104 -6.41 18.56 10.29
C ALA A 104 -6.54 18.69 8.77
N GLU A 105 -5.55 18.17 8.06
CA GLU A 105 -5.52 18.11 6.61
C GLU A 105 -5.01 16.72 6.24
N LEU A 106 -5.73 16.04 5.35
CA LEU A 106 -5.32 14.78 4.76
C LEU A 106 -4.61 15.06 3.44
N LYS A 107 -3.40 14.52 3.28
CA LYS A 107 -2.64 14.59 2.03
C LYS A 107 -2.21 13.20 1.62
N LEU A 108 -2.40 12.89 0.34
CA LEU A 108 -1.62 11.83 -0.29
C LEU A 108 -0.15 12.25 -0.26
N MET A 109 0.72 11.30 0.05
CA MET A 109 2.16 11.56 -0.01
C MET A 109 2.57 11.90 -1.43
N ASP A 110 3.48 12.86 -1.56
CA ASP A 110 4.09 13.16 -2.85
C ASP A 110 4.83 11.91 -3.35
N ILE A 111 4.44 11.48 -4.55
CA ILE A 111 5.00 10.33 -5.26
C ILE A 111 6.01 10.76 -6.33
N GLY A 112 6.50 12.01 -6.24
CA GLY A 112 7.54 12.56 -7.10
C GLY A 112 7.12 12.59 -8.56
N THR A 113 7.96 12.05 -9.45
CA THR A 113 7.71 11.98 -10.90
C THR A 113 6.48 11.14 -11.26
N MET A 114 5.94 10.37 -10.30
CA MET A 114 4.72 9.59 -10.47
C MET A 114 3.45 10.35 -10.06
N ALA A 115 3.45 11.68 -9.93
CA ALA A 115 2.30 12.47 -9.42
C ALA A 115 0.93 12.12 -10.06
N HIS A 116 0.90 11.55 -11.26
CA HIS A 116 -0.30 11.11 -11.97
C HIS A 116 -0.61 9.60 -11.90
N PHE A 117 0.28 8.81 -11.29
CA PHE A 117 0.20 7.34 -11.19
C PHE A 117 0.17 6.91 -9.72
N HIS A 118 -1.03 6.68 -9.20
CA HIS A 118 -1.20 6.18 -7.85
C HIS A 118 -0.78 4.71 -7.74
N HIS A 119 -0.41 4.29 -6.54
CA HIS A 119 -0.10 2.90 -6.22
C HIS A 119 -1.36 2.03 -6.15
N VAL A 120 -2.02 1.88 -7.30
CA VAL A 120 -3.26 1.11 -7.47
C VAL A 120 -3.00 -0.40 -7.38
N PRO A 121 -4.01 -1.20 -6.97
CA PRO A 121 -3.91 -2.65 -7.01
C PRO A 121 -3.79 -3.14 -8.45
N LEU A 122 -2.95 -4.16 -8.66
CA LEU A 122 -2.89 -4.90 -9.91
C LEU A 122 -3.68 -6.20 -9.77
N GLU A 123 -4.59 -6.43 -10.70
CA GLU A 123 -5.27 -7.68 -10.89
C GLU A 123 -5.36 -7.99 -12.38
N THR A 124 -4.88 -9.17 -12.78
CA THR A 124 -5.02 -9.69 -14.14
C THR A 124 -5.80 -10.99 -14.05
N SER A 125 -6.77 -11.16 -14.94
CA SER A 125 -7.65 -12.34 -14.94
C SER A 125 -6.83 -13.64 -15.04
N PRO A 126 -7.10 -14.66 -14.21
CA PRO A 126 -6.50 -15.99 -14.34
C PRO A 126 -6.68 -16.61 -15.73
N ASP A 127 -7.72 -16.20 -16.46
CA ASP A 127 -8.03 -16.67 -17.79
C ASP A 127 -7.28 -15.96 -18.92
N ASP A 128 -6.57 -14.88 -18.61
CA ASP A 128 -5.85 -14.11 -19.60
C ASP A 128 -4.72 -14.94 -20.25
N PRO A 129 -4.53 -14.85 -21.59
CA PRO A 129 -3.46 -15.56 -22.27
C PRO A 129 -2.07 -15.35 -21.66
N ILE A 130 -1.74 -14.16 -21.14
CA ILE A 130 -0.42 -13.95 -20.52
C ILE A 130 -0.28 -14.72 -19.21
N VAL A 131 -1.37 -14.83 -18.42
CA VAL A 131 -1.36 -15.59 -17.17
C VAL A 131 -1.17 -17.07 -17.43
N LYS A 132 -1.90 -17.62 -18.41
CA LYS A 132 -1.77 -19.02 -18.83
C LYS A 132 -0.36 -19.33 -19.31
N ALA A 133 0.22 -18.48 -20.16
CA ALA A 133 1.59 -18.63 -20.65
C ALA A 133 2.64 -18.63 -19.51
N VAL A 134 2.46 -17.79 -18.50
CA VAL A 134 3.32 -17.75 -17.31
C VAL A 134 3.18 -19.01 -16.47
N VAL A 135 1.94 -19.42 -16.16
CA VAL A 135 1.66 -20.62 -15.36
C VAL A 135 2.28 -21.86 -16.00
N ASP A 136 2.03 -22.07 -17.28
CA ASP A 136 2.52 -23.25 -17.99
C ASP A 136 4.06 -23.22 -18.14
N SER A 137 4.66 -22.05 -18.33
CA SER A 137 6.12 -21.93 -18.41
C SER A 137 6.81 -22.21 -17.07
N ILE A 138 6.22 -21.79 -15.95
CA ILE A 138 6.76 -22.12 -14.62
C ILE A 138 6.62 -23.62 -14.37
N ARG A 139 5.47 -24.21 -14.73
CA ARG A 139 5.25 -25.66 -14.59
C ARG A 139 6.28 -26.47 -15.36
N ASP A 140 6.52 -26.11 -16.62
CA ASP A 140 7.34 -26.93 -17.50
C ASP A 140 8.85 -26.72 -17.27
N VAL A 141 9.28 -25.51 -16.89
CA VAL A 141 10.71 -25.23 -16.60
C VAL A 141 11.09 -25.62 -15.17
N GLY A 142 10.26 -25.24 -14.19
CA GLY A 142 10.55 -25.43 -12.77
C GLY A 142 10.04 -26.76 -12.19
N GLY A 143 9.18 -27.48 -12.92
CA GLY A 143 8.60 -28.75 -12.46
C GLY A 143 7.66 -28.60 -11.25
N ILE A 144 7.12 -27.40 -11.02
CA ILE A 144 6.26 -27.08 -9.88
C ILE A 144 4.92 -26.53 -10.34
N GLU A 145 3.85 -26.79 -9.59
CA GLU A 145 2.57 -26.11 -9.84
C GLU A 145 2.61 -24.69 -9.23
N PRO A 146 2.64 -23.61 -10.04
CA PRO A 146 2.73 -22.27 -9.51
C PRO A 146 1.43 -21.89 -8.78
N LYS A 147 1.56 -21.35 -7.57
CA LYS A 147 0.41 -20.77 -6.86
C LYS A 147 0.15 -19.36 -7.36
N MET A 148 -1.05 -19.12 -7.86
CA MET A 148 -1.54 -17.75 -8.09
C MET A 148 -1.66 -17.05 -6.74
N THR A 149 -0.86 -16.00 -6.56
CA THR A 149 -0.78 -15.26 -5.31
C THR A 149 -0.55 -13.80 -5.59
N THR A 150 -1.01 -12.94 -4.69
CA THR A 150 -0.48 -11.59 -4.63
C THR A 150 0.67 -11.52 -3.66
N ARG A 151 1.80 -11.01 -4.13
CA ARG A 151 2.86 -10.56 -3.24
C ARG A 151 2.44 -9.20 -2.67
N ARG A 152 2.67 -8.99 -1.36
CA ARG A 152 2.35 -7.72 -0.68
C ARG A 152 3.43 -6.64 -0.93
N GLY A 153 3.89 -6.53 -2.17
CA GLY A 153 4.74 -5.43 -2.65
C GLY A 153 4.02 -4.72 -3.77
N TRP A 154 4.25 -3.42 -3.93
CA TRP A 154 3.77 -2.69 -5.10
C TRP A 154 4.87 -2.68 -6.17
N THR A 155 4.49 -2.77 -7.43
CA THR A 155 5.40 -2.76 -8.59
C THR A 155 4.78 -1.97 -9.74
N ASP A 156 5.62 -1.45 -10.65
CA ASP A 156 5.20 -0.69 -11.83
C ASP A 156 4.24 -1.45 -12.76
N ALA A 157 4.14 -2.78 -12.64
CA ALA A 157 3.14 -3.60 -13.31
C ALA A 157 1.70 -3.08 -13.12
N ALA A 158 1.40 -2.49 -11.95
CA ALA A 158 0.11 -1.85 -11.71
C ALA A 158 -0.16 -0.66 -12.62
N ILE A 159 0.89 0.05 -13.07
CA ILE A 159 0.76 1.15 -14.02
C ILE A 159 0.31 0.62 -15.38
N PHE A 160 0.99 -0.41 -15.89
CA PHE A 160 0.65 -1.03 -17.18
C PHE A 160 -0.76 -1.64 -17.16
N GLY A 161 -1.10 -2.38 -16.11
CA GLY A 161 -2.42 -2.98 -15.94
C GLY A 161 -3.53 -1.94 -15.82
N HIS A 162 -3.40 -1.01 -14.87
CA HIS A 162 -4.48 -0.08 -14.55
C HIS A 162 -4.60 1.07 -15.54
N TYR A 163 -3.49 1.74 -15.85
CA TYR A 163 -3.50 2.94 -16.72
C TYR A 163 -3.30 2.56 -18.18
N GLY A 164 -2.38 1.65 -18.48
CA GLY A 164 -2.11 1.18 -19.84
C GLY A 164 -3.20 0.24 -20.39
N LYS A 165 -4.04 -0.34 -19.53
CA LYS A 165 -5.01 -1.39 -19.88
C LYS A 165 -4.36 -2.60 -20.56
N ILE A 166 -3.12 -2.91 -20.17
CA ILE A 166 -2.34 -4.04 -20.70
C ILE A 166 -2.35 -5.16 -19.65
N PRO A 167 -2.88 -6.36 -19.95
CA PRO A 167 -2.78 -7.50 -19.05
C PRO A 167 -1.34 -7.74 -18.62
N THR A 168 -1.09 -7.71 -17.31
CA THR A 168 0.28 -7.68 -16.77
C THR A 168 0.44 -8.68 -15.63
N VAL A 169 1.49 -9.49 -15.70
CA VAL A 169 1.83 -10.49 -14.68
C VAL A 169 3.20 -10.15 -14.10
N VAL A 170 3.29 -10.17 -12.77
CA VAL A 170 4.57 -10.04 -12.08
C VAL A 170 5.14 -11.43 -11.84
N PHE A 171 6.24 -11.73 -12.51
CA PHE A 171 7.04 -12.93 -12.29
C PHE A 171 8.50 -12.51 -12.12
N GLY A 172 9.21 -13.19 -11.22
CA GLY A 172 10.63 -13.00 -11.02
C GLY A 172 11.22 -14.18 -10.24
N PRO A 173 12.42 -14.67 -10.61
CA PRO A 173 13.06 -15.78 -9.93
C PRO A 173 13.59 -15.40 -8.54
N GLY A 174 13.93 -16.43 -7.76
CA GLY A 174 14.52 -16.28 -6.43
C GLY A 174 13.51 -15.95 -5.34
N SER A 175 14.03 -15.53 -4.19
CA SER A 175 13.24 -15.33 -2.98
C SER A 175 13.15 -13.86 -2.58
N LEU A 176 11.93 -13.33 -2.58
CA LEU A 176 11.62 -11.97 -2.09
C LEU A 176 12.03 -11.75 -0.63
N SER A 177 12.13 -12.82 0.17
CA SER A 177 12.60 -12.72 1.57
C SER A 177 14.04 -12.20 1.69
N ARG A 178 14.82 -12.22 0.60
CA ARG A 178 16.19 -11.71 0.54
C ARG A 178 16.25 -10.24 0.08
N SER A 179 15.18 -9.69 -0.47
CA SER A 179 15.12 -8.30 -0.95
C SER A 179 15.18 -7.31 0.22
N HIS A 180 15.84 -6.16 0.00
CA HIS A 180 16.04 -5.11 1.02
C HIS A 180 16.73 -5.61 2.29
N SER A 181 17.52 -6.67 2.17
CA SER A 181 18.33 -7.21 3.26
C SER A 181 19.79 -6.83 3.10
N LYS A 182 20.58 -6.99 4.18
CA LYS A 182 22.02 -6.70 4.13
C LYS A 182 22.79 -7.61 3.16
N ALA A 183 22.27 -8.79 2.89
CA ALA A 183 22.86 -9.80 2.01
C ALA A 183 21.83 -10.15 0.93
N GLU A 184 21.52 -9.18 0.08
CA GLU A 184 20.64 -9.37 -1.07
C GLU A 184 21.38 -10.12 -2.19
N PHE A 185 20.84 -11.27 -2.60
CA PHE A 185 21.41 -12.08 -3.67
C PHE A 185 20.37 -12.93 -4.40
N ILE A 186 20.79 -13.44 -5.55
CA ILE A 186 20.17 -14.54 -6.29
C ILE A 186 21.25 -15.57 -6.59
N THR A 187 20.89 -16.86 -6.58
CA THR A 187 21.81 -17.93 -6.98
C THR A 187 21.89 -18.02 -8.51
N VAL A 188 22.96 -18.63 -9.03
CA VAL A 188 23.11 -18.87 -10.47
C VAL A 188 22.00 -19.76 -10.99
N ASP A 189 21.62 -20.80 -10.24
CA ASP A 189 20.53 -21.72 -10.60
C ASP A 189 19.17 -21.00 -10.70
N GLU A 190 18.83 -20.15 -9.70
CA GLU A 190 17.60 -19.35 -9.76
C GLU A 190 17.60 -18.37 -10.95
N LEU A 191 18.76 -17.80 -11.28
CA LEU A 191 18.90 -16.91 -12.43
C LEU A 191 18.72 -17.67 -13.75
N GLU A 192 19.31 -18.86 -13.86
CA GLU A 192 19.18 -19.72 -15.06
C GLU A 192 17.75 -20.24 -15.22
N GLU A 193 17.09 -20.65 -14.14
CA GLU A 193 15.67 -21.01 -14.14
C GLU A 193 14.82 -19.84 -14.64
N GLY A 194 15.01 -18.64 -14.06
CA GLY A 194 14.30 -17.44 -14.48
C GLY A 194 14.50 -17.11 -15.96
N PHE A 195 15.74 -17.21 -16.45
CA PHE A 195 16.05 -17.02 -17.87
C PHE A 195 15.26 -18.01 -18.76
N ARG A 196 15.31 -19.31 -18.45
CA ARG A 196 14.59 -20.34 -19.20
C ARG A 196 13.07 -20.11 -19.16
N THR A 197 12.53 -19.72 -18.01
CA THR A 197 11.10 -19.40 -17.87
C THR A 197 10.71 -18.19 -18.69
N TYR A 198 11.46 -17.09 -18.68
CA TYR A 198 11.15 -15.92 -19.52
C TYR A 198 11.17 -16.24 -21.02
N VAL A 199 12.15 -17.04 -21.48
CA VAL A 199 12.21 -17.50 -22.87
C VAL A 199 10.98 -18.35 -23.23
N SER A 200 10.58 -19.29 -22.36
CA SER A 200 9.36 -20.09 -22.55
C SER A 200 8.11 -19.23 -22.60
N ILE A 201 7.98 -18.22 -21.71
CA ILE A 201 6.83 -17.31 -21.69
C ILE A 201 6.72 -16.57 -23.02
N ALA A 202 7.82 -15.97 -23.49
CA ALA A 202 7.84 -15.23 -24.74
C ALA A 202 7.49 -16.14 -25.93
N ALA A 203 8.08 -17.35 -25.98
CA ALA A 203 7.82 -18.29 -27.06
C ALA A 203 6.35 -18.72 -27.10
N ARG A 204 5.75 -19.06 -25.95
CA ARG A 204 4.33 -19.45 -25.85
C ARG A 204 3.39 -18.30 -26.20
N PHE A 205 3.62 -17.14 -25.60
CA PHE A 205 2.71 -16.01 -25.75
C PHE A 205 2.73 -15.42 -27.16
N CYS A 206 3.90 -15.41 -27.82
CA CYS A 206 4.06 -14.91 -29.17
C CYS A 206 3.83 -15.98 -30.27
N GLY A 207 3.52 -17.22 -29.91
CA GLY A 207 3.26 -18.30 -30.87
C GLY A 207 4.50 -18.82 -31.61
N LEU A 208 5.67 -18.82 -30.95
CA LEU A 208 6.94 -19.35 -31.46
C LEU A 208 7.24 -20.78 -31.00
N ALA A 209 6.39 -21.35 -30.14
CA ALA A 209 6.50 -22.71 -29.58
C ALA A 209 5.33 -23.59 -30.05
#